data_AF-A0A2D9G9C3-F1
#
_entry.id   AF-A0A2D9G9C3-F1
#
_cell.length_a   1.000
_cell.length_b   1.000
_cell.length_c   1.000
_cell.angle_alpha   90.00
_cell.angle_beta   90.00
_cell.angle_gamma   90.00
#
_symmetry.space_group_name_H-M   'P 1'
#
loop_
_entity.id
_entity.type
_entity.pdbx_description
1 polymer ?
#
loop_
_entity_poly.entity_id
_entity_poly.type
_entity_poly.pdbx_seq_one_letter_code
_entity_poly.pdbx_strand_id
1 'polypeptide(L)'
;MFPDPSISAVITATRLLFTAYNGYQKGRMTKSDEALRNEVRSRNEKIRGQIDILYSKAHKNKQRKLRGSFQDIIDLCDQFISDARYGLSHSSNSKHDAAVKMNKKSLKMLIGHDFNTLDKLEKCKEKIESIIREIENESTESELYPKSTEIRSMLSESKHYFSQRKLIMYGHLDI
;
A
#
# COMPACT_ATOMS: atom_id res chain seq x y z
N MET A 1 -1.84 14.65 -24.05
CA MET A 1 -2.72 14.08 -23.02
C MET A 1 -1.95 12.93 -22.37
N PHE A 2 -1.38 13.15 -21.19
CA PHE A 2 -0.71 12.09 -20.44
C PHE A 2 -1.77 11.09 -19.96
N PRO A 3 -1.50 9.78 -19.96
CA PRO A 3 -2.44 8.82 -19.39
C PRO A 3 -2.66 9.17 -17.93
N ASP A 4 -3.92 9.23 -17.51
CA ASP A 4 -4.32 9.48 -16.13
C ASP A 4 -3.53 8.55 -15.20
N PRO A 5 -2.86 9.07 -14.15
CA PRO A 5 -2.08 8.27 -13.21
C PRO A 5 -2.86 7.09 -12.62
N SER A 6 -4.19 7.22 -12.48
CA SER A 6 -5.08 6.16 -12.01
C SER A 6 -5.15 4.98 -12.99
N ILE A 7 -5.26 5.25 -14.29
CA ILE A 7 -5.26 4.23 -15.35
C ILE A 7 -3.91 3.50 -15.38
N SER A 8 -2.81 4.22 -15.18
CA SER A 8 -1.47 3.63 -15.14
C SER A 8 -1.26 2.71 -13.93
N ALA A 9 -1.75 3.11 -12.75
CA ALA A 9 -1.70 2.31 -11.53
C ALA A 9 -2.54 1.02 -11.64
N VAL A 10 -3.72 1.11 -12.25
CA VAL A 10 -4.58 -0.04 -12.55
C VAL A 10 -3.91 -0.96 -13.56
N ILE A 11 -3.39 -0.44 -14.68
CA ILE A 11 -2.69 -1.23 -15.69
C ILE A 11 -1.44 -1.91 -15.11
N THR A 12 -0.69 -1.22 -14.26
CA THR A 12 0.50 -1.77 -13.61
C THR A 12 0.12 -2.89 -12.64
N ALA A 13 -0.90 -2.70 -11.82
CA ALA A 13 -1.46 -3.74 -10.97
C ALA A 13 -1.91 -4.95 -11.82
N THR A 14 -2.70 -4.74 -12.88
CA THR A 14 -3.16 -5.81 -13.78
C THR A 14 -1.99 -6.57 -14.42
N ARG A 15 -0.95 -5.86 -14.90
CA ARG A 15 0.26 -6.49 -15.47
C ARG A 15 1.02 -7.29 -14.44
N LEU A 16 1.10 -6.80 -13.20
CA LEU A 16 1.79 -7.47 -12.10
C LEU A 16 1.03 -8.73 -11.68
N LEU A 17 -0.30 -8.71 -11.70
CA LEU A 17 -1.15 -9.89 -11.48
C LEU A 17 -1.03 -10.92 -12.60
N PHE A 18 -0.98 -10.47 -13.85
CA PHE A 18 -0.79 -11.34 -15.00
C PHE A 18 0.62 -11.96 -15.00
N THR A 19 1.62 -11.17 -14.58
CA THR A 19 3.01 -11.63 -14.38
C THR A 19 3.12 -12.57 -13.19
N ALA A 20 2.37 -12.33 -12.11
CA ALA A 20 2.25 -13.25 -11.00
C ALA A 20 1.69 -14.58 -11.50
N TYR A 21 0.50 -14.58 -12.11
CA TYR A 21 -0.13 -15.77 -12.66
C TYR A 21 0.80 -16.56 -13.61
N ASN A 22 1.43 -15.88 -14.57
CA ASN A 22 2.39 -16.50 -15.49
C ASN A 22 3.69 -16.94 -14.82
N GLY A 23 4.14 -16.21 -13.81
CA GLY A 23 5.30 -16.53 -12.99
C GLY A 23 5.05 -17.81 -12.20
N TYR A 24 3.89 -17.93 -11.55
CA TYR A 24 3.47 -19.12 -10.82
C TYR A 24 3.37 -20.35 -11.71
N GLN A 25 2.76 -20.24 -12.90
CA GLN A 25 2.74 -21.34 -13.88
C GLN A 25 4.14 -21.79 -14.31
N LYS A 26 5.16 -20.92 -14.16
CA LYS A 26 6.56 -21.17 -14.53
C LYS A 26 7.49 -21.34 -13.33
N GLY A 27 6.97 -21.48 -12.11
CA GLY A 27 7.77 -21.65 -10.88
C GLY A 27 8.56 -20.40 -10.43
N ARG A 28 8.20 -19.19 -10.90
CA ARG A 28 8.90 -17.91 -10.63
C ARG A 28 8.21 -17.05 -9.56
N MET A 29 7.78 -17.65 -8.46
CA MET A 29 7.04 -16.94 -7.42
C MET A 29 7.83 -15.77 -6.81
N THR A 30 9.11 -15.97 -6.53
CA THR A 30 9.96 -14.97 -5.85
C THR A 30 10.02 -13.65 -6.61
N LYS A 31 10.04 -13.70 -7.96
CA LYS A 31 10.05 -12.48 -8.80
C LYS A 31 8.73 -11.73 -8.75
N SER A 32 7.62 -12.46 -8.66
CA SER A 32 6.28 -11.87 -8.53
C SER A 32 6.06 -11.25 -7.15
N ASP A 33 6.51 -11.94 -6.09
CA ASP A 33 6.57 -11.40 -4.73
C ASP A 33 7.37 -10.10 -4.66
N GLU A 34 8.60 -10.11 -5.19
CA GLU A 34 9.48 -8.95 -5.20
C GLU A 34 8.88 -7.77 -5.96
N ALA A 35 8.30 -8.01 -7.14
CA ALA A 35 7.63 -6.97 -7.92
C ALA A 35 6.49 -6.32 -7.13
N LEU A 36 5.65 -7.12 -6.45
CA LEU A 36 4.57 -6.59 -5.64
C LEU A 36 5.09 -5.75 -4.48
N ARG A 37 6.09 -6.25 -3.74
CA ARG A 37 6.70 -5.53 -2.62
C ARG A 37 7.27 -4.18 -3.07
N ASN A 38 7.92 -4.15 -4.24
CA ASN A 38 8.44 -2.91 -4.82
C ASN A 38 7.33 -1.93 -5.21
N GLU A 39 6.21 -2.41 -5.75
CA GLU A 39 5.06 -1.56 -6.08
C GLU A 39 4.38 -0.98 -4.82
N VAL A 40 4.15 -1.81 -3.80
CA VAL A 40 3.61 -1.37 -2.50
C VAL A 40 4.53 -0.32 -1.87
N ARG A 41 5.85 -0.55 -1.91
CA ARG A 41 6.84 0.42 -1.43
C ARG A 41 6.76 1.74 -2.20
N SER A 42 6.78 1.69 -3.53
CA SER A 42 6.71 2.86 -4.41
C SER A 42 5.45 3.71 -4.16
N ARG A 43 4.29 3.07 -3.97
CA ARG A 43 3.04 3.78 -3.64
C ARG A 43 3.10 4.44 -2.26
N ASN A 44 3.64 3.76 -1.26
CA ASN A 44 3.81 4.34 0.07
C ASN A 44 4.82 5.50 0.07
N GLU A 45 5.92 5.42 -0.69
CA GLU A 45 6.89 6.52 -0.84
C GLU A 45 6.22 7.77 -1.45
N LYS A 46 5.34 7.59 -2.45
CA LYS A 46 4.54 8.69 -3.02
C LYS A 46 3.56 9.28 -2.02
N ILE A 47 2.81 8.44 -1.31
CA ILE A 47 1.87 8.87 -0.25
C ILE A 47 2.63 9.67 0.81
N ARG A 48 3.74 9.14 1.33
CA ARG A 48 4.60 9.81 2.31
C ARG A 48 5.02 11.20 1.84
N GLY A 49 5.49 11.33 0.59
CA GLY A 49 5.89 12.62 0.02
C GLY A 49 4.73 13.63 -0.05
N GLN A 50 3.51 13.18 -0.38
CA GLN A 50 2.34 14.04 -0.35
C GLN A 50 1.98 14.48 1.08
N ILE A 51 2.10 13.58 2.06
CA ILE A 51 1.86 13.90 3.47
C ILE A 51 2.90 14.87 4.03
N ASP A 52 4.17 14.77 3.63
CA ASP A 52 5.22 15.74 4.03
C ASP A 52 4.88 17.18 3.59
N ILE A 53 4.30 17.32 2.39
CA ILE A 53 3.81 18.61 1.89
C ILE A 53 2.66 19.11 2.76
N LEU A 54 1.70 18.23 3.10
CA LEU A 54 0.57 18.56 3.96
C LEU A 54 1.01 18.91 5.39
N TYR A 55 1.97 18.19 5.95
CA TYR A 55 2.60 18.48 7.25
C TYR A 55 3.19 19.89 7.25
N SER A 56 3.94 20.24 6.21
CA SER A 56 4.55 21.56 6.05
C SER A 56 3.50 22.67 5.93
N LYS A 57 2.42 22.43 5.17
CA LYS A 57 1.29 23.37 5.06
C LYS A 57 0.59 23.57 6.41
N ALA A 58 0.27 22.49 7.13
CA ALA A 58 -0.35 22.55 8.46
C ALA A 58 0.53 23.29 9.47
N HIS A 59 1.85 23.09 9.41
CA HIS A 59 2.81 23.81 10.25
C HIS A 59 2.77 25.33 9.98
N LYS A 60 2.84 25.75 8.70
CA LYS A 60 2.77 27.17 8.31
C LYS A 60 1.45 27.82 8.77
N ASN A 61 0.35 27.06 8.70
CA ASN A 61 -0.98 27.52 9.10
C ASN A 61 -1.23 27.43 10.62
N LYS A 62 -0.23 27.05 11.43
CA LYS A 62 -0.32 26.88 12.89
C LYS A 62 -1.38 25.84 13.33
N GLN A 63 -1.73 24.90 12.45
CA GLN A 63 -2.71 23.84 12.68
C GLN A 63 -2.04 22.66 13.41
N ARG A 64 -1.92 22.77 14.74
CA ARG A 64 -1.11 21.86 15.57
C ARG A 64 -1.64 20.42 15.59
N LYS A 65 -2.96 20.23 15.68
CA LYS A 65 -3.58 18.90 15.73
C LYS A 65 -3.44 18.21 14.38
N LEU A 66 -3.71 18.93 13.30
CA LEU A 66 -3.59 18.41 11.96
C LEU A 66 -2.14 18.03 11.63
N ARG A 67 -1.17 18.89 12.00
CA ARG A 67 0.25 18.58 11.88
C ARG A 67 0.64 17.29 12.62
N GLY A 68 0.13 17.11 13.85
CA GLY A 68 0.33 15.88 14.61
C GLY A 68 -0.22 14.66 13.87
N SER A 69 -1.43 14.74 13.34
CA SER A 69 -2.02 13.64 12.57
C SER A 69 -1.24 13.32 11.29
N PHE A 70 -0.67 14.32 10.61
CA PHE A 70 0.21 14.07 9.46
C PHE A 70 1.52 13.39 9.84
N GLN A 71 2.10 13.72 11.02
CA GLN A 71 3.28 13.01 11.53
C GLN A 71 2.98 11.52 11.75
N ASP A 72 1.84 11.19 12.38
CA ASP A 72 1.45 9.80 12.59
C ASP A 72 1.33 9.02 11.27
N ILE A 73 0.83 9.68 10.21
CA ILE A 73 0.72 9.06 8.89
C ILE A 73 2.10 8.86 8.25
N ILE A 74 3.03 9.81 8.41
CA ILE A 74 4.42 9.66 7.93
C ILE A 74 5.07 8.45 8.60
N ASP A 75 4.97 8.35 9.93
CA ASP A 75 5.56 7.25 10.69
C ASP A 75 4.96 5.90 10.27
N LEU A 76 3.66 5.87 9.96
CA LEU A 76 2.98 4.69 9.45
C LEU A 76 3.42 4.31 8.02
N CYS A 77 3.64 5.30 7.15
CA CYS A 77 4.21 5.07 5.82
C CYS A 77 5.62 4.45 5.93
N ASP A 78 6.45 4.99 6.82
CA ASP A 78 7.82 4.50 7.02
C ASP A 78 7.83 3.06 7.52
N GLN A 79 6.92 2.71 8.44
CA GLN A 79 6.72 1.32 8.87
C GLN A 79 6.25 0.42 7.71
N PHE A 80 5.30 0.87 6.90
CA PHE A 80 4.78 0.08 5.78
C PHE A 80 5.84 -0.12 4.68
N ILE A 81 6.65 0.91 4.39
CA ILE A 81 7.82 0.83 3.50
C ILE A 81 8.82 -0.20 4.02
N SER A 82 9.09 -0.20 5.33
CA SER A 82 9.98 -1.18 5.97
C SER A 82 9.42 -2.60 5.86
N ASP A 83 8.13 -2.81 6.14
CA ASP A 83 7.46 -4.10 6.01
C ASP A 83 7.50 -4.63 4.57
N ALA A 84 7.30 -3.76 3.57
CA ALA A 84 7.43 -4.13 2.16
C ALA A 84 8.87 -4.48 1.79
N ARG A 85 9.86 -3.79 2.36
CA ARG A 85 11.28 -4.03 2.10
C ARG A 85 11.78 -5.34 2.70
N TYR A 86 11.47 -5.60 3.97
CA TYR A 86 12.08 -6.69 4.75
C TYR A 86 11.10 -7.80 5.17
N GLY A 87 9.80 -7.51 5.25
CA GLY A 87 8.90 -8.19 6.17
C GLY A 87 8.27 -9.52 5.73
N LEU A 88 8.43 -9.99 4.49
CA LEU A 88 7.56 -11.10 4.02
C LEU A 88 8.26 -12.28 3.32
N SER A 89 9.53 -12.15 2.91
CA SER A 89 10.22 -13.24 2.20
C SER A 89 11.73 -13.33 2.44
N HIS A 90 12.29 -12.52 3.34
CA HIS A 90 13.74 -12.35 3.52
C HIS A 90 14.34 -12.94 4.81
N SER A 91 13.62 -13.77 5.57
CA SER A 91 14.32 -14.57 6.58
C SER A 91 15.07 -15.70 5.87
N SER A 92 16.38 -15.77 6.07
CA SER A 92 17.29 -16.79 5.53
C SER A 92 16.96 -18.24 5.98
N ASN A 93 15.97 -18.39 6.86
CA ASN A 93 15.38 -19.68 7.29
C ASN A 93 13.95 -19.91 6.74
N SER A 94 13.45 -19.04 5.85
CA SER A 94 12.15 -19.23 5.22
C SER A 94 12.22 -20.44 4.29
N LYS A 95 11.52 -21.51 4.64
CA LYS A 95 11.26 -22.67 3.77
C LYS A 95 10.43 -22.22 2.55
N HIS A 96 11.03 -21.48 1.62
CA HIS A 96 10.40 -21.08 0.34
C HIS A 96 10.05 -22.29 -0.53
N ASP A 97 10.55 -23.48 -0.18
CA ASP A 97 10.08 -24.75 -0.76
C ASP A 97 8.58 -25.01 -0.54
N ALA A 98 7.94 -24.40 0.48
CA ALA A 98 6.49 -24.51 0.67
C ALA A 98 5.71 -23.74 -0.40
N ALA A 99 6.27 -22.63 -0.88
CA ALA A 99 5.61 -21.77 -1.84
C ALA A 99 5.67 -22.31 -3.29
N VAL A 100 6.62 -23.22 -3.54
CA VAL A 100 6.70 -24.05 -4.74
C VAL A 100 5.49 -25.00 -4.88
N LYS A 101 4.70 -25.21 -3.82
CA LYS A 101 3.53 -26.10 -3.79
C LYS A 101 2.18 -25.40 -3.54
N MET A 102 2.06 -24.09 -3.81
CA MET A 102 0.75 -23.42 -3.72
C MET A 102 -0.24 -24.00 -4.74
N ASN A 103 -1.41 -24.42 -4.28
CA ASN A 103 -2.48 -24.89 -5.17
C ASN A 103 -3.14 -23.72 -5.94
N LYS A 104 -3.89 -24.04 -7.01
CA LYS A 104 -4.56 -23.03 -7.87
C LYS A 104 -5.53 -22.12 -7.10
N LYS A 105 -6.15 -22.60 -6.02
CA LYS A 105 -7.10 -21.85 -5.19
C LYS A 105 -6.36 -20.80 -4.34
N SER A 106 -5.35 -21.21 -3.58
CA SER A 106 -4.51 -20.32 -2.78
C SER A 106 -3.80 -19.28 -3.64
N LEU A 107 -3.39 -19.67 -4.86
CA LEU A 107 -2.82 -18.73 -5.83
C LEU A 107 -3.82 -17.64 -6.24
N LYS A 108 -5.05 -18.01 -6.62
CA LYS A 108 -6.09 -17.03 -6.96
C LYS A 108 -6.40 -16.10 -5.78
N MET A 109 -6.43 -16.66 -4.57
CA MET A 109 -6.64 -15.88 -3.35
C MET A 109 -5.53 -14.86 -3.13
N LEU A 110 -4.26 -15.27 -3.28
CA LEU A 110 -3.11 -14.37 -3.15
C LEU A 110 -3.15 -13.25 -4.18
N ILE A 111 -3.45 -13.58 -5.45
CA ILE A 111 -3.60 -12.58 -6.52
C ILE A 111 -4.71 -11.56 -6.16
N GLY A 112 -5.87 -12.03 -5.73
CA GLY A 112 -6.98 -11.14 -5.32
C GLY A 112 -6.62 -10.28 -4.12
N HIS A 113 -5.93 -10.86 -3.13
CA HIS A 113 -5.44 -10.16 -1.96
C HIS A 113 -4.42 -9.05 -2.33
N ASP A 114 -3.48 -9.37 -3.20
CA ASP A 114 -2.45 -8.42 -3.63
C ASP A 114 -3.06 -7.28 -4.45
N PHE A 115 -4.05 -7.56 -5.31
CA PHE A 115 -4.83 -6.52 -5.99
C PHE A 115 -5.54 -5.60 -5.02
N ASN A 116 -6.27 -6.18 -4.06
CA ASN A 116 -7.01 -5.41 -3.06
C ASN A 116 -6.07 -4.55 -2.20
N THR A 117 -4.84 -5.00 -1.95
CA THR A 117 -3.82 -4.18 -1.28
C THR A 117 -3.48 -2.93 -2.10
N LEU A 118 -3.24 -3.09 -3.41
CA LEU A 118 -2.90 -1.98 -4.30
C LEU A 118 -4.08 -1.02 -4.50
N ASP A 119 -5.31 -1.54 -4.60
CA ASP A 119 -6.55 -0.76 -4.68
C ASP A 119 -6.77 0.10 -3.42
N LYS A 120 -6.54 -0.48 -2.23
CA LYS A 120 -6.62 0.27 -0.97
C LYS A 120 -5.62 1.43 -0.92
N LEU A 121 -4.39 1.24 -1.41
CA LEU A 121 -3.38 2.30 -1.49
C LEU A 121 -3.77 3.40 -2.50
N GLU A 122 -4.41 3.04 -3.62
CA GLU A 122 -4.91 4.03 -4.58
C GLU A 122 -6.01 4.89 -3.94
N LYS A 123 -6.97 4.27 -3.24
CA LYS A 123 -8.01 4.98 -2.50
C LYS A 123 -7.45 5.90 -1.41
N CYS A 124 -6.38 5.49 -0.72
CA CYS A 124 -5.68 6.36 0.23
C CYS A 124 -5.12 7.60 -0.47
N LYS A 125 -4.48 7.42 -1.63
CA LYS A 125 -3.93 8.50 -2.44
C LYS A 125 -5.02 9.47 -2.92
N GLU A 126 -6.13 8.98 -3.44
CA GLU A 126 -7.27 9.82 -3.85
C GLU A 126 -7.80 10.67 -2.69
N LYS A 127 -7.86 10.11 -1.48
CA LYS A 127 -8.27 10.85 -0.28
C LYS A 127 -7.27 11.94 0.11
N ILE A 128 -5.98 11.66 -0.01
CA ILE A 128 -4.91 12.64 0.22
C ILE A 128 -5.02 13.79 -0.79
N GLU A 129 -5.25 13.49 -2.07
CA GLU A 129 -5.48 14.48 -3.11
C GLU A 129 -6.73 15.32 -2.86
N SER A 130 -7.77 14.75 -2.24
CA SER A 130 -8.92 15.53 -1.73
C SER A 130 -8.49 16.52 -0.65
N ILE A 131 -7.73 16.09 0.36
CA ILE A 131 -7.25 16.99 1.43
C ILE A 131 -6.36 18.11 0.86
N ILE A 132 -5.49 17.80 -0.11
CA ILE A 132 -4.64 18.81 -0.76
C ILE A 132 -5.50 19.93 -1.34
N ARG A 133 -6.56 19.60 -2.08
CA ARG A 133 -7.50 20.56 -2.66
C ARG A 133 -8.27 21.35 -1.61
N GLU A 134 -8.67 20.70 -0.51
CA GLU A 134 -9.39 21.37 0.58
C GLU A 134 -8.50 22.38 1.33
N ILE A 135 -7.21 22.06 1.55
CA ILE A 135 -6.26 23.03 2.10
C ILE A 135 -6.07 24.22 1.14
N GLU A 136 -6.08 23.98 -0.17
CA GLU A 136 -5.99 25.05 -1.17
C GLU A 136 -7.24 25.94 -1.19
N ASN A 137 -8.39 25.40 -0.79
CA ASN A 137 -9.65 26.13 -0.60
C ASN A 137 -9.81 26.70 0.83
N GLU A 138 -8.71 26.83 1.57
CA GLU A 138 -8.67 27.43 2.91
C GLU A 138 -9.57 26.74 3.97
N SER A 139 -9.81 25.43 3.81
CA SER A 139 -10.56 24.66 4.82
C SER A 139 -9.91 24.72 6.21
N THR A 140 -10.76 24.68 7.23
CA THR A 140 -10.38 24.84 8.63
C THR A 140 -9.72 23.57 9.19
N GLU A 141 -8.96 23.72 10.27
CA GLU A 141 -8.36 22.56 10.97
C GLU A 141 -9.43 21.54 11.42
N SER A 142 -10.60 22.01 11.85
CA SER A 142 -11.73 21.17 12.27
C SER A 142 -12.30 20.31 11.15
N GLU A 143 -12.26 20.78 9.90
CA GLU A 143 -12.76 20.04 8.73
C GLU A 143 -11.72 19.02 8.23
N LEU A 144 -10.45 19.40 8.30
CA LEU A 144 -9.33 18.61 7.78
C LEU A 144 -8.90 17.49 8.74
N TYR A 145 -8.99 17.72 10.05
CA TYR A 145 -8.52 16.75 11.05
C TYR A 145 -9.24 15.40 10.94
N PRO A 146 -10.59 15.30 10.90
CA PRO A 146 -11.27 14.02 10.72
C PRO A 146 -10.83 13.27 9.46
N LYS A 147 -10.62 13.98 8.34
CA LYS A 147 -10.16 13.39 7.07
C LYS A 147 -8.74 12.84 7.19
N SER A 148 -7.86 13.55 7.89
CA SER A 148 -6.51 13.03 8.17
C SER A 148 -6.56 11.76 9.03
N THR A 149 -7.48 11.68 9.99
CA THR A 149 -7.65 10.46 10.79
C THR A 149 -8.20 9.29 9.98
N GLU A 150 -9.08 9.56 9.01
CA GLU A 150 -9.59 8.55 8.07
C GLU A 150 -8.47 7.98 7.20
N ILE A 151 -7.60 8.83 6.63
CA ILE A 151 -6.42 8.40 5.86
C ILE A 151 -5.52 7.51 6.71
N ARG A 152 -5.26 7.89 7.97
CA ARG A 152 -4.45 7.09 8.89
C ARG A 152 -5.06 5.70 9.11
N SER A 153 -6.37 5.62 9.33
CA SER A 153 -7.08 4.34 9.46
C SER A 153 -6.98 3.50 8.20
N MET A 154 -7.25 4.09 7.03
CA MET A 154 -7.16 3.39 5.74
C MET A 154 -5.74 2.85 5.48
N LEU A 155 -4.71 3.62 5.79
CA LEU A 155 -3.31 3.21 5.62
C LEU A 155 -2.94 2.08 6.60
N SER A 156 -3.43 2.16 7.84
CA SER A 156 -3.21 1.12 8.86
C SER A 156 -3.85 -0.20 8.47
N GLU A 157 -5.10 -0.14 8.01
CA GLU A 157 -5.82 -1.29 7.45
C GLU A 157 -5.10 -1.87 6.24
N SER A 158 -4.58 -1.03 5.35
CA SER A 158 -3.82 -1.46 4.16
C SER A 158 -2.54 -2.20 4.54
N LYS A 159 -1.80 -1.68 5.53
CA LYS A 159 -0.59 -2.32 6.08
C LYS A 159 -0.93 -3.67 6.72
N HIS A 160 -1.97 -3.71 7.54
CA HIS A 160 -2.43 -4.95 8.17
C HIS A 160 -2.84 -5.97 7.10
N TYR A 161 -3.64 -5.57 6.12
CA TYR A 161 -4.08 -6.42 5.03
C TYR A 161 -2.88 -6.96 4.25
N PHE A 162 -1.95 -6.12 3.80
CA PHE A 162 -0.72 -6.57 3.14
C PHE A 162 0.04 -7.64 3.93
N SER A 163 0.13 -7.49 5.26
CA SER A 163 0.82 -8.45 6.12
C SER A 163 0.16 -9.84 6.17
N GLN A 164 -1.14 -9.94 5.88
CA GLN A 164 -1.89 -11.20 5.88
C GLN A 164 -1.52 -12.10 4.69
N ARG A 165 -0.86 -11.57 3.64
CA ARG A 165 -0.44 -12.40 2.51
C ARG A 165 0.49 -13.55 2.91
N LYS A 166 1.27 -13.41 3.99
CA LYS A 166 2.11 -14.49 4.54
C LYS A 166 1.28 -15.72 4.91
N LEU A 167 0.05 -15.52 5.40
CA LEU A 167 -0.84 -16.61 5.78
C LEU A 167 -1.29 -17.38 4.54
N ILE A 168 -1.56 -16.67 3.43
CA ILE A 168 -1.91 -17.29 2.14
C ILE A 168 -0.69 -18.03 1.56
N MET A 169 0.50 -17.41 1.61
CA MET A 169 1.73 -18.00 1.10
C MET A 169 2.17 -19.26 1.87
N TYR A 170 1.88 -19.33 3.17
CA TYR A 170 2.20 -20.48 4.02
C TYR A 170 1.07 -21.52 4.12
N GLY A 171 -0.06 -21.29 3.44
CA GLY A 171 -1.20 -22.23 3.46
C GLY A 171 -1.93 -22.29 4.79
N HIS A 172 -1.88 -21.21 5.60
CA HIS A 172 -2.61 -21.11 6.87
C HIS A 172 -4.04 -20.55 6.72
N LEU A 173 -4.47 -20.25 5.48
CA LEU A 173 -5.83 -19.85 5.15
C LEU A 173 -6.47 -20.91 4.25
N ASP A 174 -7.16 -21.86 4.88
CA ASP A 174 -8.10 -22.77 4.24
C ASP A 174 -9.53 -22.26 4.53
N ILE A 175 -10.17 -21.66 3.53
CA ILE A 175 -11.63 -21.42 3.50
C ILE A 175 -12.16 -22.18 2.31
#